data_AF-A0A7W9SHS1-F1
#
_entry.id   AF-A0A7W9SHS1-F1
#
_cell.length_a   1.000
_cell.length_b   1.000
_cell.length_c   1.000
_cell.angle_alpha   90.00
_cell.angle_beta   90.00
_cell.angle_gamma   90.00
#
_symmetry.space_group_name_H-M   'P 1'
#
loop_
_entity.id
_entity.type
_entity.pdbx_description
1 polymer ?
#
loop_
_entity_poly.entity_id
_entity_poly.type
_entity_poly.pdbx_seq_one_letter_code
_entity_poly.pdbx_strand_id
1 'polypeptide(L)'
;MARCPNCAGELLFDIKTQSLKCQQCDSVFNPYDKDKTVEGVVQEYYDTQVFTCPQCGAEIESTDFSGTGFCAYCGSSVVFTSRMKQAEMPQKIIPFQLTKEDCKKRYQDKVRSAIYHDKELENPEYLERFVGYYLPYWLYSFEVDEPLALEGLKEYRSGSYQYQERYALSGQLQGKFNNIPYDASTRFDDTIAGCIAPFTEKNLKEFSPNFLLGFYSDVADADAKQYEPKALHMVEQQLWSSVLGRQGFQESDMQLNNESIRSLTKIGAKSVTVERGMFPVWFLSYKKDNRIAYAVVNGETGKVYCDIPISESRFHNASMMIAIPIFLILNLFFQIKAENLPWYTMALSTLLIVLAQGQISKIKKREDSLTGNKNKSKEEKAKLLRHNGTGYALVSVFFSLGIMLWHPVQDEYYYLASAVSGIMSILSLRLMIKKFNILSTRSIPEFFDKKGVK
;
A
#
# COMPACT_ATOMS: atom_id res chain seq x y z
N MET A 1 -31.78 6.23 -8.72
CA MET A 1 -31.25 5.55 -9.92
C MET A 1 -31.31 6.52 -11.09
N ALA A 2 -30.24 6.68 -11.86
CA ALA A 2 -30.32 7.43 -13.12
C ALA A 2 -30.93 6.53 -14.20
N ARG A 3 -32.08 6.90 -14.74
CA ARG A 3 -32.78 6.13 -15.78
C ARG A 3 -32.61 6.78 -17.14
N CYS A 4 -32.46 5.96 -18.18
CA CYS A 4 -32.35 6.45 -19.55
C CYS A 4 -33.68 7.09 -19.98
N PRO A 5 -33.71 8.35 -20.44
CA PRO A 5 -34.95 8.99 -20.87
C PRO A 5 -35.52 8.38 -22.15
N ASN A 6 -34.69 7.68 -22.94
CA ASN A 6 -35.12 7.08 -24.21
C ASN A 6 -35.83 5.73 -24.02
N CYS A 7 -35.44 4.94 -23.01
CA CYS A 7 -35.95 3.57 -22.85
C CYS A 7 -36.21 3.14 -21.39
N ALA A 8 -36.02 4.03 -20.42
CA ALA A 8 -36.07 3.76 -18.98
C ALA A 8 -35.04 2.73 -18.45
N GLY A 9 -34.15 2.22 -19.31
CA GLY A 9 -33.08 1.31 -18.91
C GLY A 9 -32.02 1.96 -18.02
N GLU A 10 -31.18 1.12 -17.42
CA GLU A 10 -30.11 1.54 -16.52
C GLU A 10 -28.98 2.29 -17.25
N LEU A 11 -28.51 3.37 -16.63
CA LEU A 11 -27.35 4.15 -17.07
C LEU A 11 -26.14 3.81 -16.20
N LEU A 12 -25.04 3.43 -16.83
CA LEU A 12 -23.74 3.22 -16.16
C LEU A 12 -22.70 4.18 -16.72
N PHE A 13 -21.70 4.56 -15.91
CA PHE A 13 -20.58 5.34 -16.40
C PHE A 13 -19.61 4.44 -17.20
N ASP A 14 -19.44 4.75 -18.48
CA ASP A 14 -18.47 4.07 -19.34
C ASP A 14 -17.10 4.76 -19.27
N ILE A 15 -16.10 3.99 -18.83
CA ILE A 15 -14.72 4.45 -18.63
C ILE A 15 -14.08 4.87 -19.95
N LYS A 16 -14.36 4.17 -21.05
CA LYS A 16 -13.66 4.41 -22.33
C LYS A 16 -14.15 5.68 -22.99
N THR A 17 -15.46 5.91 -22.99
CA THR A 17 -16.07 7.10 -23.60
C THR A 17 -16.20 8.27 -22.63
N GLN A 18 -15.92 8.07 -21.33
CA GLN A 18 -16.08 9.07 -20.27
C GLN A 18 -17.50 9.66 -20.23
N SER A 19 -18.50 8.82 -20.46
CA SER A 19 -19.89 9.22 -20.63
C SER A 19 -20.86 8.21 -20.00
N LEU A 20 -22.13 8.59 -19.84
CA LEU A 20 -23.16 7.68 -19.38
C LEU A 20 -23.68 6.87 -20.55
N LYS A 21 -23.63 5.54 -20.44
CA LYS A 21 -24.12 4.61 -21.45
C LYS A 21 -25.30 3.80 -20.92
N CYS A 22 -26.39 3.78 -21.68
CA CYS A 22 -27.52 2.91 -21.38
C CYS A 22 -27.20 1.46 -21.74
N GLN A 23 -27.45 0.54 -20.81
CA GLN A 23 -27.21 -0.90 -21.01
C GLN A 23 -28.20 -1.56 -21.98
N GLN A 24 -29.26 -0.86 -22.37
CA GLN A 24 -30.39 -1.46 -23.09
C GLN A 24 -30.60 -0.89 -24.49
N CYS A 25 -30.41 0.42 -24.68
CA CYS A 25 -30.56 1.09 -25.98
C CYS A 25 -29.29 1.76 -26.50
N ASP A 26 -28.14 1.53 -25.84
CA ASP A 26 -26.81 2.08 -26.17
C ASP A 26 -26.72 3.61 -26.31
N SER A 27 -27.75 4.36 -25.89
CA SER A 27 -27.72 5.82 -25.90
C SER A 27 -26.64 6.35 -24.96
N VAL A 28 -25.98 7.43 -25.39
CA VAL A 28 -24.84 8.04 -24.70
C VAL A 28 -25.18 9.45 -24.25
N PHE A 29 -24.82 9.80 -23.01
CA PHE A 29 -25.12 11.10 -22.41
C PHE A 29 -23.95 11.68 -21.62
N ASN A 30 -23.97 13.00 -21.39
CA ASN A 30 -22.91 13.66 -20.64
C ASN A 30 -23.14 13.44 -19.12
N PRO A 31 -22.11 13.06 -18.34
CA PRO A 31 -22.23 12.89 -16.88
C PRO A 31 -22.69 14.14 -16.11
N TYR A 32 -22.59 15.34 -16.70
CA TYR A 32 -23.05 16.59 -16.10
C TYR A 32 -24.49 16.97 -16.45
N ASP A 33 -25.20 16.20 -17.27
CA ASP A 33 -26.58 16.48 -17.64
C ASP A 33 -27.50 16.31 -16.40
N LYS A 34 -27.95 17.45 -15.85
CA LYS A 34 -28.77 17.53 -14.62
C LYS A 34 -30.17 16.91 -14.75
N ASP A 35 -30.70 16.81 -15.97
CA ASP A 35 -31.98 16.12 -16.21
C ASP A 35 -31.86 14.59 -16.09
N LYS A 36 -30.64 14.09 -15.85
CA LYS A 36 -30.31 12.66 -15.75
C LYS A 36 -29.65 12.28 -14.43
N THR A 37 -29.50 13.24 -13.51
CA THR A 37 -28.99 12.97 -12.18
C THR A 37 -29.94 12.08 -11.38
N VAL A 38 -29.36 11.31 -10.47
CA VAL A 38 -30.07 10.51 -9.47
C VAL A 38 -31.18 11.36 -8.82
N GLU A 39 -32.42 10.85 -8.77
CA GLU A 39 -33.52 11.50 -8.04
C GLU A 39 -33.07 11.86 -6.61
N GLY A 40 -33.33 13.10 -6.16
CA GLY A 40 -33.01 13.55 -4.78
C GLY A 40 -31.74 14.38 -4.62
N VAL A 41 -31.09 14.82 -5.70
CA VAL A 41 -29.95 15.76 -5.59
C VAL A 41 -30.45 17.17 -5.22
N VAL A 42 -30.15 17.60 -4.00
CA VAL A 42 -30.18 19.01 -3.57
C VAL A 42 -28.74 19.53 -3.64
N GLN A 43 -28.52 20.83 -3.92
CA GLN A 43 -27.17 21.38 -4.20
C GLN A 43 -26.06 20.99 -3.20
N GLU A 44 -26.39 20.59 -1.96
CA GLU A 44 -25.43 20.21 -0.92
C GLU A 44 -25.48 18.71 -0.52
N TYR A 45 -26.55 17.98 -0.82
CA TYR A 45 -26.77 16.60 -0.38
C TYR A 45 -27.35 15.73 -1.48
N TYR A 46 -27.01 14.46 -1.46
CA TYR A 46 -27.63 13.46 -2.33
C TYR A 46 -28.05 12.22 -1.54
N ASP A 47 -29.15 11.63 -1.97
CA ASP A 47 -29.63 10.37 -1.41
C ASP A 47 -28.75 9.22 -1.90
N THR A 48 -28.18 8.47 -0.95
CA THR A 48 -27.36 7.28 -1.23
C THR A 48 -27.81 6.10 -0.39
N GLN A 49 -27.55 4.89 -0.89
CA GLN A 49 -27.74 3.67 -0.11
C GLN A 49 -26.43 3.28 0.54
N VAL A 50 -26.45 3.25 1.87
CA VAL A 50 -25.34 2.71 2.66
C VAL A 50 -25.63 1.25 2.94
N PHE A 51 -24.77 0.40 2.41
CA PHE A 51 -24.76 -1.04 2.57
C PHE A 51 -23.78 -1.43 3.67
N THR A 52 -24.23 -2.22 4.64
CA THR A 52 -23.35 -2.73 5.71
C THR A 52 -23.04 -4.20 5.47
N CYS A 53 -21.75 -4.55 5.44
CA CYS A 53 -21.30 -5.93 5.33
C CYS A 53 -21.59 -6.68 6.65
N PRO A 54 -22.35 -7.78 6.63
CA PRO A 54 -22.68 -8.53 7.85
C PRO A 54 -21.50 -9.32 8.43
N GLN A 55 -20.40 -9.48 7.68
CA GLN A 55 -19.23 -10.24 8.16
C GLN A 55 -18.14 -9.36 8.77
N CYS A 56 -17.91 -8.16 8.22
CA CYS A 56 -16.86 -7.26 8.72
C CYS A 56 -17.38 -5.91 9.20
N GLY A 57 -18.66 -5.56 9.00
CA GLY A 57 -19.20 -4.26 9.38
C GLY A 57 -18.75 -3.08 8.51
N ALA A 58 -18.09 -3.33 7.37
CA ALA A 58 -17.74 -2.27 6.42
C ALA A 58 -19.03 -1.62 5.90
N GLU A 59 -19.08 -0.29 5.92
CA GLU A 59 -20.15 0.49 5.31
C GLU A 59 -19.66 0.97 3.95
N ILE A 60 -20.41 0.65 2.89
CA ILE A 60 -20.11 1.04 1.52
C ILE A 60 -21.33 1.74 0.94
N GLU A 61 -21.11 2.76 0.13
CA GLU A 61 -22.14 3.44 -0.63
C GLU A 61 -22.22 2.83 -2.02
N SER A 62 -23.44 2.65 -2.53
CA SER A 62 -23.64 2.27 -3.92
C SER A 62 -24.93 2.88 -4.46
N THR A 63 -24.91 3.13 -5.76
CA THR A 63 -26.09 3.54 -6.52
C THR A 63 -26.88 2.34 -7.05
N ASP A 64 -26.29 1.13 -6.99
CA ASP A 64 -26.88 -0.12 -7.43
C ASP A 64 -27.65 -0.78 -6.28
N PHE A 65 -28.91 -1.13 -6.52
CA PHE A 65 -29.81 -1.72 -5.51
C PHE A 65 -29.65 -3.25 -5.40
N SER A 66 -28.72 -3.87 -6.13
CA SER A 66 -28.48 -5.30 -6.00
C SER A 66 -27.85 -5.56 -4.63
N GLY A 67 -28.66 -6.00 -3.67
CA GLY A 67 -28.21 -6.31 -2.31
C GLY A 67 -27.14 -7.42 -2.25
N THR A 68 -26.85 -8.12 -3.34
CA THR A 68 -25.82 -9.15 -3.44
C THR A 68 -24.55 -8.61 -4.10
N GLY A 69 -23.42 -8.68 -3.40
CA GLY A 69 -22.13 -8.29 -3.95
C GLY A 69 -20.96 -8.91 -3.20
N PHE A 70 -19.75 -8.63 -3.69
CA PHE A 70 -18.52 -8.99 -2.99
C PHE A 70 -18.07 -7.81 -2.14
N CYS A 71 -17.91 -8.01 -0.84
CA CYS A 71 -17.31 -7.00 0.02
C CYS A 71 -15.82 -6.83 -0.36
N ALA A 72 -15.46 -5.64 -0.85
CA ALA A 72 -14.08 -5.33 -1.23
C ALA A 72 -13.09 -5.50 -0.08
N TYR A 73 -13.53 -5.31 1.18
CA TYR A 73 -12.68 -5.43 2.37
C TYR A 73 -12.48 -6.87 2.85
N CYS A 74 -13.55 -7.67 3.02
CA CYS A 74 -13.40 -9.03 3.57
C CYS A 74 -13.43 -10.14 2.50
N GLY A 75 -13.60 -9.79 1.23
CA GLY A 75 -13.65 -10.72 0.09
C GLY A 75 -14.84 -11.68 0.10
N SER A 76 -15.81 -11.46 0.98
CA SER A 76 -16.93 -12.38 1.19
C SER A 76 -18.12 -11.97 0.32
N SER A 77 -18.78 -12.96 -0.28
CA SER A 77 -20.06 -12.74 -0.96
C SER A 77 -21.12 -12.54 0.11
N VAL A 78 -21.75 -11.37 0.11
CA VAL A 78 -22.71 -10.99 1.15
C VAL A 78 -23.97 -10.42 0.53
N VAL A 79 -25.09 -10.69 1.21
CA VAL A 79 -26.29 -9.89 1.04
C VAL A 79 -26.18 -8.72 1.99
N PHE A 80 -25.90 -7.54 1.45
CA PHE A 80 -25.79 -6.32 2.21
C PHE A 80 -27.16 -5.88 2.73
N THR A 81 -27.19 -5.43 3.99
CA THR A 81 -28.34 -4.68 4.50
C THR A 81 -28.18 -3.22 4.10
N SER A 82 -29.16 -2.67 3.39
CA SER A 82 -29.13 -1.28 2.95
C SER A 82 -29.97 -0.38 3.86
N ARG A 83 -29.56 0.88 3.96
CA ARG A 83 -30.33 1.97 4.52
C ARG A 83 -30.16 3.19 3.64
N MET A 84 -31.23 3.93 3.42
CA MET A 84 -31.14 5.25 2.80
C MET A 84 -30.47 6.22 3.77
N LYS A 85 -29.53 7.01 3.26
CA LYS A 85 -28.88 8.09 4.01
C LYS A 85 -28.70 9.27 3.08
N GLN A 86 -28.86 10.48 3.61
CA GLN A 86 -28.39 11.69 2.95
C GLN A 86 -26.90 11.84 3.20
N ALA A 87 -26.12 11.82 2.12
CA ALA A 87 -24.70 12.10 2.15
C ALA A 87 -24.46 13.53 1.62
N GLU A 88 -23.55 14.25 2.25
CA GLU A 88 -23.06 15.53 1.70
C GLU A 88 -22.44 15.28 0.33
N MET A 89 -22.52 16.25 -0.58
CA MET A 89 -21.91 16.13 -1.89
C MET A 89 -20.40 16.43 -1.81
N PRO A 90 -19.51 15.52 -2.29
CA PRO A 90 -18.11 15.87 -2.51
C PRO A 90 -17.99 17.01 -3.53
N GLN A 91 -16.93 17.81 -3.46
CA GLN A 91 -16.68 18.90 -4.40
C GLN A 91 -16.00 18.41 -5.67
N LYS A 92 -15.15 17.37 -5.56
CA LYS A 92 -14.30 16.90 -6.65
C LYS A 92 -14.39 15.40 -6.89
N ILE A 93 -14.01 14.98 -8.09
CA ILE A 93 -13.89 13.57 -8.48
C ILE A 93 -12.78 13.40 -9.51
N ILE A 94 -12.08 12.26 -9.46
CA ILE A 94 -11.25 11.80 -10.57
C ILE A 94 -12.03 10.66 -11.24
N PRO A 95 -12.55 10.81 -12.47
CA PRO A 95 -13.24 9.71 -13.13
C PRO A 95 -12.28 8.54 -13.39
N PHE A 96 -12.78 7.30 -13.32
CA PHE A 96 -12.01 6.12 -13.76
C PHE A 96 -11.45 6.35 -15.16
N GLN A 97 -10.18 6.03 -15.39
CA GLN A 97 -9.53 6.08 -16.70
C GLN A 97 -9.13 4.69 -17.20
N LEU A 98 -8.87 3.77 -16.28
CA LEU A 98 -8.48 2.40 -16.58
C LEU A 98 -9.64 1.44 -16.35
N THR A 99 -9.87 0.58 -17.34
CA THR A 99 -10.91 -0.44 -17.27
C THR A 99 -10.53 -1.58 -16.32
N LYS A 100 -11.50 -2.44 -16.01
CA LYS A 100 -11.26 -3.64 -15.21
C LYS A 100 -10.22 -4.56 -15.89
N GLU A 101 -10.27 -4.65 -17.21
CA GLU A 101 -9.36 -5.44 -18.02
C GLU A 101 -7.92 -4.90 -17.96
N ASP A 102 -7.75 -3.57 -18.02
CA ASP A 102 -6.45 -2.92 -17.85
C ASP A 102 -5.87 -3.18 -16.45
N CYS A 103 -6.73 -3.13 -15.42
CA CYS A 103 -6.38 -3.45 -14.06
C CYS A 103 -5.90 -4.91 -13.92
N LYS A 104 -6.67 -5.88 -14.44
CA LYS A 104 -6.33 -7.30 -14.41
C LYS A 104 -4.94 -7.55 -15.00
N LYS A 105 -4.64 -6.93 -16.16
CA LYS A 105 -3.34 -7.05 -16.83
C LYS A 105 -2.20 -6.53 -15.96
N ARG A 106 -2.32 -5.29 -15.45
CA ARG A 106 -1.29 -4.68 -14.60
C ARG A 106 -1.04 -5.45 -13.30
N TYR A 107 -2.12 -5.97 -12.70
CA TYR A 107 -2.03 -6.86 -11.55
C TYR A 107 -1.27 -8.15 -11.87
N GLN A 108 -1.63 -8.83 -12.97
CA GLN A 108 -0.95 -10.05 -13.41
C GLN A 108 0.54 -9.82 -13.68
N ASP A 109 0.91 -8.72 -14.35
CA ASP A 109 2.30 -8.36 -14.60
C ASP A 109 3.08 -8.19 -13.28
N LYS A 110 2.45 -7.57 -12.28
CA LYS A 110 3.03 -7.41 -10.94
C LYS A 110 3.18 -8.75 -10.22
N VAL A 111 2.18 -9.62 -10.25
CA VAL A 111 2.23 -10.94 -9.61
C VAL A 111 3.31 -11.81 -10.25
N ARG A 112 3.38 -11.82 -11.59
CA ARG A 112 4.37 -12.60 -12.36
C ARG A 112 5.81 -12.17 -12.11
N SER A 113 6.03 -10.91 -11.73
CA SER A 113 7.36 -10.42 -11.32
C SER A 113 7.89 -11.10 -10.05
N ALA A 114 7.00 -11.65 -9.20
CA ALA A 114 7.38 -12.39 -8.00
C ALA A 114 7.55 -13.89 -8.32
N ILE A 115 8.78 -14.38 -8.38
CA ILE A 115 9.12 -15.74 -8.86
C ILE A 115 8.37 -16.86 -8.11
N TYR A 116 8.13 -16.69 -6.81
CA TYR A 116 7.56 -17.73 -5.93
C TYR A 116 6.08 -17.49 -5.57
N HIS A 117 5.36 -16.65 -6.32
CA HIS A 117 3.95 -16.37 -6.02
C HIS A 117 3.05 -17.63 -6.10
N ASP A 118 1.90 -17.59 -5.42
CA ASP A 118 0.86 -18.62 -5.52
C ASP A 118 0.08 -18.49 -6.85
N LYS A 119 0.01 -19.57 -7.64
CA LYS A 119 -0.69 -19.57 -8.96
C LYS A 119 -2.18 -19.26 -8.83
N GLU A 120 -2.78 -19.52 -7.67
CA GLU A 120 -4.17 -19.16 -7.40
C GLU A 120 -4.43 -17.65 -7.59
N LEU A 121 -3.41 -16.80 -7.38
CA LEU A 121 -3.49 -15.36 -7.61
C LEU A 121 -3.68 -15.00 -9.10
N GLU A 122 -3.28 -15.88 -10.02
CA GLU A 122 -3.47 -15.67 -11.46
C GLU A 122 -4.80 -16.22 -11.99
N ASN A 123 -5.59 -16.91 -11.16
CA ASN A 123 -6.81 -17.58 -11.61
C ASN A 123 -7.84 -16.54 -12.15
N PRO A 124 -8.24 -16.64 -13.44
CA PRO A 124 -9.16 -15.69 -14.07
C PRO A 124 -10.48 -15.48 -13.32
N GLU A 125 -11.04 -16.54 -12.71
CA GLU A 125 -12.29 -16.45 -11.96
C GLU A 125 -12.18 -15.54 -10.73
N TYR A 126 -11.00 -15.53 -10.08
CA TYR A 126 -10.74 -14.61 -8.97
C TYR A 126 -10.54 -13.19 -9.47
N LEU A 127 -9.91 -13.01 -10.64
CA LEU A 127 -9.71 -11.69 -11.24
C LEU A 127 -11.03 -11.04 -11.66
N GLU A 128 -12.09 -11.82 -11.91
CA GLU A 128 -13.43 -11.28 -12.10
C GLU A 128 -14.02 -10.63 -10.85
N ARG A 129 -13.44 -10.83 -9.67
CA ARG A 129 -13.89 -10.21 -8.43
C ARG A 129 -13.29 -8.83 -8.18
N PHE A 130 -12.51 -8.28 -9.11
CA PHE A 130 -12.13 -6.87 -9.05
C PHE A 130 -13.38 -6.00 -9.06
N VAL A 131 -13.51 -5.16 -8.03
CA VAL A 131 -14.59 -4.21 -7.87
C VAL A 131 -14.04 -2.82 -8.07
N GLY A 132 -14.72 -2.01 -8.88
CA GLY A 132 -14.40 -0.60 -9.05
C GLY A 132 -14.98 0.18 -7.87
N TYR A 133 -14.13 0.95 -7.21
CA TYR A 133 -14.39 1.56 -5.93
C TYR A 133 -13.91 3.01 -5.92
N TYR A 134 -14.71 3.92 -5.40
CA TYR A 134 -14.34 5.30 -5.17
C TYR A 134 -13.97 5.51 -3.71
N LEU A 135 -12.71 5.86 -3.45
CA LEU A 135 -12.22 6.21 -2.12
C LEU A 135 -12.41 7.72 -1.88
N PRO A 136 -12.95 8.12 -0.72
CA PRO A 136 -13.03 9.51 -0.34
C PRO A 136 -11.66 10.03 0.10
N TYR A 137 -11.33 11.25 -0.30
CA TYR A 137 -10.10 11.95 0.03
C TYR A 137 -10.42 13.36 0.54
N TRP A 138 -9.67 13.84 1.52
CA TRP A 138 -9.58 15.24 1.86
C TRP A 138 -8.51 15.91 1.00
N LEU A 139 -8.87 17.05 0.40
CA LEU A 139 -8.03 17.85 -0.49
C LEU A 139 -7.72 19.17 0.22
N TYR A 140 -6.51 19.32 0.73
CA TYR A 140 -6.07 20.51 1.46
C TYR A 140 -5.42 21.50 0.50
N SER A 141 -5.82 22.77 0.60
CA SER A 141 -5.14 23.87 -0.10
C SER A 141 -4.58 24.87 0.88
N PHE A 142 -3.31 25.24 0.67
CA PHE A 142 -2.54 26.14 1.51
C PHE A 142 -2.03 27.32 0.69
N GLU A 143 -2.12 28.51 1.27
CA GLU A 143 -1.42 29.69 0.79
C GLU A 143 -0.29 30.02 1.76
N VAL A 144 0.90 30.23 1.21
CA VAL A 144 2.12 30.58 1.93
C VAL A 144 2.49 31.99 1.53
N ASP A 145 2.74 32.85 2.52
CA ASP A 145 3.28 34.19 2.37
C ASP A 145 4.22 34.45 3.54
N GLU A 146 5.49 34.12 3.35
CA GLU A 146 6.49 34.09 4.42
C GLU A 146 7.73 34.91 4.05
N PRO A 147 8.28 35.71 4.98
CA PRO A 147 9.54 36.40 4.75
C PRO A 147 10.68 35.38 4.63
N LEU A 148 11.43 35.48 3.55
CA LEU A 148 12.62 34.68 3.29
C LEU A 148 13.85 35.52 3.61
N ALA A 149 14.68 35.02 4.53
CA ALA A 149 16.01 35.54 4.78
C ALA A 149 17.02 34.39 4.73
N LEU A 150 17.99 34.50 3.83
CA LEU A 150 19.03 33.50 3.63
C LEU A 150 20.39 34.18 3.56
N GLU A 151 21.36 33.61 4.28
CA GLU A 151 22.76 34.03 4.20
C GLU A 151 23.59 32.98 3.48
N GLY A 152 24.50 33.43 2.63
CA GLY A 152 25.40 32.57 1.86
C GLY A 152 26.84 33.06 1.95
N LEU A 153 27.78 32.11 1.91
CA LEU A 153 29.22 32.35 1.82
C LEU A 153 29.77 31.62 0.60
N LYS A 154 30.48 32.34 -0.25
CA LYS A 154 31.25 31.79 -1.38
C LYS A 154 32.73 32.05 -1.17
N GLU A 155 33.52 30.98 -1.19
CA GLU A 155 34.96 31.04 -1.02
C GLU A 155 35.67 30.45 -2.24
N TYR A 156 36.56 31.22 -2.85
CA TYR A 156 37.36 30.75 -3.98
C TYR A 156 38.75 31.40 -3.99
N ARG A 157 39.68 30.76 -4.71
CA ARG A 157 41.04 31.27 -4.92
C ARG A 157 41.20 31.75 -6.35
N SER A 158 41.84 32.90 -6.51
CA SER A 158 42.28 33.41 -7.80
C SER A 158 43.71 33.93 -7.66
N GLY A 159 44.66 33.21 -8.26
CA GLY A 159 46.09 33.44 -8.07
C GLY A 159 46.53 33.20 -6.62
N SER A 160 47.22 34.18 -6.03
CA SER A 160 47.67 34.16 -4.63
C SER A 160 46.65 34.69 -3.62
N TYR A 161 45.47 35.12 -4.09
CA TYR A 161 44.44 35.72 -3.24
C TYR A 161 43.32 34.71 -2.93
N GLN A 162 42.85 34.75 -1.68
CA GLN A 162 41.64 34.07 -1.23
C GLN A 162 40.52 35.10 -1.14
N TYR A 163 39.43 34.87 -1.86
CA TYR A 163 38.25 35.73 -1.87
C TYR A 163 37.16 35.09 -1.02
N GLN A 164 36.46 35.94 -0.26
CA GLN A 164 35.27 35.57 0.51
C GLN A 164 34.15 36.55 0.15
N GLU A 165 33.10 36.03 -0.47
CA GLU A 165 31.91 36.79 -0.83
C GLU A 165 30.78 36.40 0.11
N ARG A 166 30.22 37.39 0.82
CA ARG A 166 29.07 37.19 1.72
C ARG A 166 27.81 37.74 1.07
N TYR A 167 26.79 36.91 1.02
CA TYR A 167 25.49 37.24 0.47
C TYR A 167 24.44 37.25 1.57
N ALA A 168 23.59 38.27 1.55
CA ALA A 168 22.38 38.35 2.36
C ALA A 168 21.20 38.51 1.41
N LEU A 169 20.43 37.43 1.26
CA LEU A 169 19.21 37.39 0.47
C LEU A 169 18.04 37.69 1.40
N SER A 170 17.21 38.65 1.01
CA SER A 170 15.93 38.91 1.65
C SER A 170 14.83 39.00 0.59
N GLY A 171 13.64 38.53 0.92
CA GLY A 171 12.49 38.55 0.03
C GLY A 171 11.22 38.08 0.70
N GLN A 172 10.13 38.06 -0.06
CA GLN A 172 8.87 37.43 0.34
C GLN A 172 8.64 36.19 -0.49
N LEU A 173 8.42 35.06 0.18
CA LEU A 173 8.16 33.76 -0.43
C LEU A 173 6.65 33.54 -0.46
N GLN A 174 6.09 33.63 -1.66
CA GLN A 174 4.67 33.40 -1.89
C GLN A 174 4.47 32.11 -2.69
N GLY A 175 3.52 31.29 -2.25
CA GLY A 175 3.21 30.03 -2.89
C GLY A 175 1.78 29.60 -2.65
N LYS A 176 1.17 28.98 -3.65
CA LYS A 176 -0.13 28.31 -3.51
C LYS A 176 0.05 26.83 -3.75
N PHE A 177 -0.43 26.01 -2.82
CA PHE A 177 -0.42 24.57 -2.90
C PHE A 177 -1.87 24.11 -2.88
N ASN A 178 -2.33 23.51 -3.96
CA ASN A 178 -3.73 23.13 -4.11
C ASN A 178 -3.89 21.61 -4.01
N ASN A 179 -5.05 21.19 -3.50
CA ASN A 179 -5.56 19.83 -3.64
C ASN A 179 -4.63 18.71 -3.13
N ILE A 180 -3.92 18.92 -2.03
CA ILE A 180 -3.04 17.89 -1.43
C ILE A 180 -3.92 16.77 -0.87
N PRO A 181 -3.84 15.53 -1.40
CA PRO A 181 -4.82 14.50 -1.08
C PRO A 181 -4.37 13.61 0.10
N TYR A 182 -5.26 13.41 1.07
CA TYR A 182 -5.17 12.35 2.10
C TYR A 182 -6.46 11.56 2.15
N ASP A 183 -6.38 10.23 2.29
CA ASP A 183 -7.59 9.40 2.33
C ASP A 183 -8.45 9.74 3.55
N ALA A 184 -9.77 9.76 3.34
CA ALA A 184 -10.76 10.13 4.34
C ALA A 184 -11.45 8.91 4.97
N SER A 185 -10.84 7.71 4.85
CA SER A 185 -11.37 6.45 5.35
C SER A 185 -10.45 5.84 6.39
N THR A 186 -10.89 5.78 7.65
CA THR A 186 -10.16 5.11 8.73
C THR A 186 -10.04 3.60 8.53
N ARG A 187 -10.83 3.02 7.62
CA ARG A 187 -10.86 1.59 7.30
C ARG A 187 -9.84 1.22 6.23
N PHE A 188 -9.55 2.16 5.34
CA PHE A 188 -8.51 1.99 4.33
C PHE A 188 -7.13 2.11 4.99
N ASP A 189 -6.12 1.46 4.41
CA ASP A 189 -4.79 1.40 4.99
C ASP A 189 -3.90 2.50 4.38
N ASP A 190 -3.43 3.44 5.22
CA ASP A 190 -2.54 4.55 4.82
C ASP A 190 -1.31 4.08 4.00
N THR A 191 -0.78 2.88 4.29
CA THR A 191 0.37 2.31 3.55
C THR A 191 -0.04 1.94 2.13
N ILE A 192 -1.24 1.36 1.96
CA ILE A 192 -1.80 1.06 0.65
C ILE A 192 -2.06 2.36 -0.11
N ALA A 193 -2.69 3.35 0.55
CA ALA A 193 -2.93 4.68 -0.02
C ALA A 193 -1.65 5.33 -0.53
N GLY A 194 -0.58 5.29 0.26
CA GLY A 194 0.75 5.79 -0.14
C GLY A 194 1.37 5.02 -1.32
N CYS A 195 1.17 3.71 -1.43
CA CYS A 195 1.70 2.91 -2.55
C CYS A 195 0.98 3.17 -3.88
N ILE A 196 -0.33 3.44 -3.86
CA ILE A 196 -1.12 3.68 -5.08
C ILE A 196 -1.08 5.15 -5.53
N ALA A 197 -0.62 6.06 -4.68
CA ALA A 197 -0.35 7.47 -5.01
C ALA A 197 0.84 7.64 -5.99
N PRO A 198 0.93 8.75 -6.74
CA PRO A 198 0.02 9.90 -6.75
C PRO A 198 -1.18 9.68 -7.68
N PHE A 199 -2.24 10.44 -7.41
CA PHE A 199 -3.29 10.75 -8.37
C PHE A 199 -2.96 12.09 -9.04
N THR A 200 -3.39 12.29 -10.28
CA THR A 200 -3.02 13.49 -11.04
C THR A 200 -4.12 14.54 -10.96
N GLU A 201 -3.75 15.76 -10.61
CA GLU A 201 -4.70 16.89 -10.56
C GLU A 201 -5.31 17.22 -11.94
N LYS A 202 -4.62 16.87 -13.04
CA LYS A 202 -5.10 17.07 -14.41
C LYS A 202 -6.47 16.47 -14.70
N ASN A 203 -6.82 15.37 -14.02
CA ASN A 203 -8.10 14.68 -14.20
C ASN A 203 -9.09 14.96 -13.07
N LEU A 204 -8.76 15.87 -12.15
CA LEU A 204 -9.65 16.30 -11.09
C LEU A 204 -10.75 17.19 -11.68
N LYS A 205 -12.00 16.75 -11.57
CA LYS A 205 -13.18 17.45 -12.08
C LYS A 205 -14.14 17.78 -10.95
N GLU A 206 -15.11 18.65 -11.23
CA GLU A 206 -16.25 18.84 -10.36
C GLU A 206 -17.05 17.55 -10.23
N PHE A 207 -17.47 17.26 -9.00
CA PHE A 207 -18.22 16.05 -8.69
C PHE A 207 -19.59 16.07 -9.40
N SER A 208 -19.95 14.92 -9.95
CA SER A 208 -21.31 14.58 -10.33
C SER A 208 -21.58 13.15 -9.86
N PRO A 209 -22.73 12.88 -9.20
CA PRO A 209 -23.04 11.53 -8.73
C PRO A 209 -23.15 10.51 -9.87
N ASN A 210 -23.34 10.99 -11.10
CA ASN A 210 -23.37 10.16 -12.31
C ASN A 210 -22.06 9.40 -12.57
N PHE A 211 -20.92 9.91 -12.10
CA PHE A 211 -19.65 9.18 -12.19
C PHE A 211 -19.59 7.95 -11.28
N LEU A 212 -20.45 7.87 -10.25
CA LEU A 212 -20.52 6.73 -9.33
C LEU A 212 -21.38 5.58 -9.89
N LEU A 213 -22.09 5.78 -11.01
CA LEU A 213 -22.99 4.78 -11.58
C LEU A 213 -22.20 3.56 -12.09
N GLY A 214 -22.48 2.38 -11.53
CA GLY A 214 -21.75 1.14 -11.77
C GLY A 214 -20.50 0.94 -10.89
N PHE A 215 -20.29 1.81 -9.90
CA PHE A 215 -19.17 1.74 -8.96
C PHE A 215 -19.66 1.84 -7.52
N TYR A 216 -18.90 1.25 -6.61
CA TYR A 216 -19.10 1.43 -5.17
C TYR A 216 -18.29 2.65 -4.69
N SER A 217 -18.66 3.23 -3.57
CA SER A 217 -17.86 4.25 -2.87
C SER A 217 -17.70 3.92 -1.39
N ASP A 218 -16.60 4.35 -0.77
CA ASP A 218 -16.49 4.32 0.68
C ASP A 218 -17.20 5.52 1.32
N VAL A 219 -17.56 5.36 2.58
CA VAL A 219 -18.03 6.46 3.42
C VAL A 219 -16.81 7.16 4.05
N ALA A 220 -16.75 8.49 3.92
CA ALA A 220 -15.78 9.29 4.66
C ALA A 220 -16.09 9.24 6.16
N ASP A 221 -15.15 8.75 6.97
CA ASP A 221 -15.30 8.61 8.42
C ASP A 221 -14.11 9.16 9.22
N ALA A 222 -13.06 9.66 8.53
CA ALA A 222 -11.93 10.33 9.15
C ALA A 222 -12.14 11.85 9.22
N ASP A 223 -11.81 12.47 10.36
CA ASP A 223 -11.86 13.93 10.52
C ASP A 223 -10.76 14.60 9.67
N ALA A 224 -11.14 15.61 8.89
CA ALA A 224 -10.22 16.44 8.11
C ALA A 224 -9.10 17.06 8.97
N LYS A 225 -9.39 17.46 10.22
CA LYS A 225 -8.37 18.07 11.09
C LYS A 225 -7.22 17.12 11.43
N GLN A 226 -7.43 15.80 11.33
CA GLN A 226 -6.42 14.79 11.65
C GLN A 226 -5.23 14.83 10.69
N TYR A 227 -5.46 15.14 9.40
CA TYR A 227 -4.42 15.06 8.36
C TYR A 227 -3.84 16.42 7.97
N GLU A 228 -4.48 17.53 8.35
CA GLU A 228 -4.00 18.89 8.06
C GLU A 228 -2.53 19.11 8.47
N PRO A 229 -2.05 18.72 9.68
CA PRO A 229 -0.63 18.89 10.04
C PRO A 229 0.32 18.07 9.16
N LYS A 230 -0.12 16.88 8.70
CA LYS A 230 0.69 16.04 7.80
C LYS A 230 0.74 16.65 6.39
N ALA A 231 -0.38 17.19 5.91
CA ALA A 231 -0.46 17.90 4.64
C ALA A 231 0.43 19.14 4.65
N LEU A 232 0.38 19.93 5.72
CA LEU A 232 1.26 21.08 5.91
C LEU A 232 2.73 20.68 5.91
N HIS A 233 3.08 19.60 6.61
CA HIS A 233 4.46 19.11 6.64
C HIS A 233 4.96 18.69 5.24
N MET A 234 4.09 18.13 4.41
CA MET A 234 4.43 17.82 3.01
C MET A 234 4.69 19.09 2.20
N VAL A 235 3.89 20.15 2.40
CA VAL A 235 4.12 21.47 1.80
C VAL A 235 5.48 22.03 2.23
N GLU A 236 5.79 22.02 3.53
CA GLU A 236 7.07 22.47 4.05
C GLU A 236 8.24 21.73 3.40
N GLN A 237 8.18 20.40 3.34
CA GLN A 237 9.21 19.59 2.71
C GLN A 237 9.39 19.96 1.23
N GLN A 238 8.28 20.07 0.49
CA GLN A 238 8.33 20.40 -0.93
C GLN A 238 8.89 21.82 -1.14
N LEU A 239 8.37 22.82 -0.42
CA LEU A 239 8.80 24.21 -0.49
C LEU A 239 10.29 24.35 -0.19
N TRP A 240 10.76 23.81 0.94
CA TRP A 240 12.16 23.92 1.30
C TRP A 240 13.08 23.08 0.41
N SER A 241 12.61 21.95 -0.12
CA SER A 241 13.37 21.20 -1.12
C SER A 241 13.53 21.97 -2.44
N SER A 242 12.56 22.82 -2.80
CA SER A 242 12.64 23.70 -3.98
C SER A 242 13.53 24.91 -3.71
N VAL A 243 13.36 25.59 -2.57
CA VAL A 243 14.13 26.79 -2.19
C VAL A 243 15.60 26.45 -1.92
N LEU A 244 15.88 25.35 -1.23
CA LEU A 244 17.23 24.88 -0.89
C LEU A 244 17.75 23.83 -1.89
N GLY A 245 17.01 23.53 -2.94
CA GLY A 245 17.43 22.57 -3.96
C GLY A 245 18.45 23.17 -4.93
N ARG A 246 18.97 22.32 -5.83
CA ARG A 246 19.85 22.74 -6.93
C ARG A 246 19.24 23.74 -7.91
N GLN A 247 17.91 23.83 -7.93
CA GLN A 247 17.16 24.79 -8.75
C GLN A 247 16.76 26.06 -7.97
N GLY A 248 17.05 26.09 -6.66
CA GLY A 248 16.81 27.22 -5.78
C GLY A 248 18.11 27.96 -5.50
N PHE A 249 18.37 28.25 -4.22
CA PHE A 249 19.52 29.02 -3.76
C PHE A 249 20.73 28.17 -3.38
N GLN A 250 20.67 26.83 -3.50
CA GLN A 250 21.82 25.99 -3.21
C GLN A 250 22.64 25.73 -4.49
N GLU A 251 23.61 26.61 -4.72
CA GLU A 251 24.63 26.51 -5.78
C GLU A 251 25.84 25.68 -5.32
N SER A 252 26.59 25.09 -6.27
CA SER A 252 27.72 24.21 -5.95
C SER A 252 28.92 24.90 -5.30
N ASP A 253 29.04 26.21 -5.51
CA ASP A 253 30.14 27.06 -5.02
C ASP A 253 29.71 28.00 -3.87
N MET A 254 28.48 27.85 -3.38
CA MET A 254 27.92 28.67 -2.31
C MET A 254 27.44 27.82 -1.13
N GLN A 255 27.94 28.12 0.06
CA GLN A 255 27.50 27.49 1.30
C GLN A 255 26.46 28.36 2.00
N LEU A 256 25.25 27.84 2.16
CA LEU A 256 24.19 28.51 2.91
C LEU A 256 24.42 28.37 4.43
N ASN A 257 24.09 29.40 5.18
CA ASN A 257 24.20 29.41 6.64
C ASN A 257 23.16 28.45 7.27
N ASN A 258 23.64 27.51 8.10
CA ASN A 258 22.81 26.52 8.78
C ASN A 258 21.79 27.14 9.76
N GLU A 259 22.10 28.28 10.37
CA GLU A 259 21.18 28.98 11.27
C GLU A 259 20.01 29.58 10.50
N SER A 260 20.29 30.24 9.37
CA SER A 260 19.26 30.75 8.44
C SER A 260 18.40 29.63 7.88
N ILE A 261 18.96 28.45 7.60
CA ILE A 261 18.18 27.28 7.16
C ILE A 261 17.26 26.77 8.28
N ARG A 262 17.75 26.70 9.53
CA ARG A 262 16.94 26.20 10.66
C ARG A 262 15.75 27.11 10.96
N SER A 263 15.89 28.42 10.79
CA SER A 263 14.79 29.37 11.00
C SER A 263 13.66 29.22 9.97
N LEU A 264 13.92 28.60 8.82
CA LEU A 264 12.91 28.40 7.76
C LEU A 264 12.03 27.17 8.01
N THR A 265 12.38 26.27 8.93
CA THR A 265 11.76 24.93 9.02
C THR A 265 10.26 24.89 9.34
N LYS A 266 9.64 26.00 9.76
CA LYS A 266 8.20 26.08 10.00
C LYS A 266 7.60 27.24 9.23
N ILE A 267 6.56 26.95 8.45
CA ILE A 267 5.76 27.99 7.81
C ILE A 267 4.51 28.28 8.64
N GLY A 268 4.14 29.54 8.78
CA GLY A 268 2.87 29.99 9.35
C GLY A 268 1.71 29.88 8.36
N ALA A 269 1.77 28.92 7.43
CA ALA A 269 0.74 28.75 6.42
C ALA A 269 -0.59 28.41 7.08
N LYS A 270 -1.66 29.06 6.60
CA LYS A 270 -3.03 28.77 7.03
C LYS A 270 -3.67 27.87 5.99
N SER A 271 -4.30 26.79 6.44
CA SER A 271 -5.21 26.02 5.59
C SER A 271 -6.33 26.96 5.13
N VAL A 272 -6.49 27.09 3.82
CA VAL A 272 -7.44 28.04 3.22
C VAL A 272 -8.74 27.33 2.91
N THR A 273 -8.66 26.11 2.37
CA THR A 273 -9.82 25.28 2.04
C THR A 273 -9.52 23.81 2.25
N VAL A 274 -10.55 23.08 2.69
CA VAL A 274 -10.56 21.61 2.70
C VAL A 274 -11.78 21.14 1.94
N GLU A 275 -11.54 20.49 0.81
CA GLU A 275 -12.58 19.89 -0.03
C GLU A 275 -12.56 18.37 0.07
N ARG A 276 -13.66 17.71 -0.29
CA ARG A 276 -13.73 16.26 -0.41
C ARG A 276 -13.69 15.85 -1.88
N GLY A 277 -12.81 14.91 -2.21
CA GLY A 277 -12.65 14.29 -3.52
C GLY A 277 -13.01 12.82 -3.50
N MET A 278 -13.49 12.27 -4.62
CA MET A 278 -13.70 10.83 -4.81
C MET A 278 -12.70 10.29 -5.84
N PHE A 279 -11.81 9.37 -5.43
CA PHE A 279 -10.70 8.89 -6.25
C PHE A 279 -10.89 7.41 -6.65
N PRO A 280 -10.62 7.03 -7.91
CA PRO A 280 -10.98 5.74 -8.44
C PRO A 280 -9.90 4.69 -8.13
N VAL A 281 -10.30 3.55 -7.60
CA VAL A 281 -9.43 2.39 -7.38
C VAL A 281 -10.14 1.10 -7.77
N TRP A 282 -9.38 0.15 -8.32
CA TRP A 282 -9.83 -1.23 -8.46
C TRP A 282 -9.35 -2.02 -7.25
N PHE A 283 -10.29 -2.65 -6.55
CA PHE A 283 -10.01 -3.39 -5.32
C PHE A 283 -10.34 -4.87 -5.52
N LEU A 284 -9.39 -5.73 -5.16
CA LEU A 284 -9.58 -7.18 -5.04
C LEU A 284 -9.13 -7.66 -3.66
N SER A 285 -9.94 -8.54 -3.08
CA SER A 285 -9.62 -9.26 -1.84
C SER A 285 -9.54 -10.75 -2.10
N TYR A 286 -8.35 -11.32 -1.87
CA TYR A 286 -8.11 -12.76 -1.94
C TYR A 286 -8.14 -13.35 -0.54
N LYS A 287 -9.23 -14.07 -0.20
CA LYS A 287 -9.39 -14.74 1.09
C LYS A 287 -8.92 -16.18 1.00
N LYS A 288 -7.97 -16.55 1.85
CA LYS A 288 -7.49 -17.93 2.05
C LYS A 288 -7.43 -18.21 3.54
N ASP A 289 -8.20 -19.19 4.01
CA ASP A 289 -8.43 -19.47 5.43
C ASP A 289 -8.90 -18.21 6.19
N ASN A 290 -8.21 -17.86 7.29
CA ASN A 290 -8.46 -16.67 8.11
C ASN A 290 -7.59 -15.47 7.72
N ARG A 291 -7.01 -15.47 6.52
CA ARG A 291 -6.16 -14.39 6.00
C ARG A 291 -6.71 -13.83 4.70
N ILE A 292 -6.42 -12.56 4.46
CA ILE A 292 -6.79 -11.85 3.24
C ILE A 292 -5.55 -11.17 2.67
N ALA A 293 -5.33 -11.34 1.37
CA ALA A 293 -4.35 -10.58 0.60
C ALA A 293 -5.11 -9.53 -0.22
N TYR A 294 -4.70 -8.26 -0.15
CA TYR A 294 -5.30 -7.20 -0.95
C TYR A 294 -4.53 -6.96 -2.23
N ALA A 295 -5.25 -6.62 -3.29
CA ALA A 295 -4.71 -6.01 -4.48
C ALA A 295 -5.50 -4.75 -4.79
N VAL A 296 -4.82 -3.61 -4.84
CA VAL A 296 -5.42 -2.30 -5.12
C VAL A 296 -4.67 -1.66 -6.26
N VAL A 297 -5.40 -1.28 -7.30
CA VAL A 297 -4.84 -0.62 -8.48
C VAL A 297 -5.46 0.77 -8.60
N ASN A 298 -4.61 1.78 -8.73
CA ASN A 298 -5.05 3.14 -9.01
C ASN A 298 -5.82 3.16 -10.35
N GLY A 299 -7.09 3.55 -10.33
CA GLY A 299 -7.99 3.54 -11.49
C GLY A 299 -7.69 4.64 -12.53
N GLU A 300 -6.76 5.53 -12.24
CA GLU A 300 -6.26 6.58 -13.13
C GLU A 300 -4.88 6.22 -13.69
N THR A 301 -3.89 6.01 -12.81
CA THR A 301 -2.47 5.84 -13.21
C THR A 301 -2.07 4.38 -13.41
N GLY A 302 -2.83 3.45 -12.83
CA GLY A 302 -2.57 2.02 -12.85
C GLY A 302 -1.37 1.60 -12.00
N LYS A 303 -0.96 2.40 -11.01
CA LYS A 303 -0.04 1.95 -9.97
C LYS A 303 -0.69 0.82 -9.16
N VAL A 304 0.07 -0.24 -8.90
CA VAL A 304 -0.42 -1.48 -8.28
C VAL A 304 0.22 -1.66 -6.91
N TYR A 305 -0.62 -1.84 -5.90
CA TYR A 305 -0.29 -2.47 -4.65
C TYR A 305 -0.87 -3.89 -4.62
N CYS A 306 -0.10 -4.88 -4.19
CA CYS A 306 -0.63 -6.22 -3.95
C CYS A 306 0.17 -6.99 -2.90
N ASP A 307 -0.53 -7.66 -1.99
CA ASP A 307 0.05 -8.63 -1.06
C ASP A 307 0.27 -9.96 -1.82
N ILE A 308 1.54 -10.38 -1.97
CA ILE A 308 1.90 -11.60 -2.70
C ILE A 308 2.43 -12.66 -1.71
N PRO A 309 1.60 -13.64 -1.29
CA PRO A 309 2.08 -14.80 -0.55
C PRO A 309 2.99 -15.68 -1.43
N ILE A 310 3.97 -16.32 -0.77
CA ILE A 310 4.90 -17.28 -1.36
C ILE A 310 4.27 -18.67 -1.36
N SER A 311 4.27 -19.34 -2.50
CA SER A 311 3.92 -20.76 -2.59
C SER A 311 5.07 -21.63 -2.08
N GLU A 312 4.85 -22.39 -1.01
CA GLU A 312 5.85 -23.33 -0.46
C GLU A 312 6.35 -24.31 -1.52
N SER A 313 5.43 -24.90 -2.30
CA SER A 313 5.78 -25.87 -3.34
C SER A 313 6.67 -25.26 -4.42
N ARG A 314 6.33 -24.05 -4.91
CA ARG A 314 7.15 -23.38 -5.92
C ARG A 314 8.51 -22.98 -5.38
N PHE A 315 8.56 -22.47 -4.15
CA PHE A 315 9.81 -22.10 -3.52
C PHE A 315 10.75 -23.30 -3.42
N HIS A 316 10.26 -24.45 -2.93
CA HIS A 316 11.09 -25.65 -2.80
C HIS A 316 11.50 -26.24 -4.15
N ASN A 317 10.59 -26.30 -5.12
CA ASN A 317 10.88 -26.83 -6.46
C ASN A 317 11.93 -25.97 -7.18
N ALA A 318 11.76 -24.64 -7.15
CA ALA A 318 12.72 -23.72 -7.77
C ALA A 318 14.07 -23.76 -7.04
N SER A 319 14.05 -23.78 -5.70
CA SER A 319 15.27 -23.91 -4.89
C SER A 319 16.01 -25.21 -5.21
N MET A 320 15.29 -26.32 -5.38
CA MET A 320 15.89 -27.62 -5.73
C MET A 320 16.45 -27.64 -7.16
N MET A 321 15.74 -27.05 -8.13
CA MET A 321 16.24 -26.91 -9.50
C MET A 321 17.52 -26.07 -9.60
N ILE A 322 17.69 -25.07 -8.73
CA ILE A 322 18.92 -24.28 -8.64
C ILE A 322 20.00 -25.03 -7.85
N ALA A 323 19.62 -25.74 -6.79
CA ALA A 323 20.56 -26.45 -5.92
C ALA A 323 21.26 -27.62 -6.63
N ILE A 324 20.57 -28.38 -7.48
CA ILE A 324 21.15 -29.53 -8.19
C ILE A 324 22.36 -29.14 -9.07
N PRO A 325 22.28 -28.17 -10.00
CA PRO A 325 23.42 -27.79 -10.82
C PRO A 325 24.54 -27.16 -9.99
N ILE A 326 24.21 -26.37 -8.96
CA ILE A 326 25.22 -25.83 -8.03
C ILE A 326 25.94 -26.98 -7.32
N PHE A 327 25.21 -27.98 -6.84
CA PHE A 327 25.79 -29.16 -6.20
C PHE A 327 26.72 -29.92 -7.15
N LEU A 328 26.30 -30.17 -8.39
CA LEU A 328 27.12 -30.84 -9.40
C LEU A 328 28.41 -30.05 -9.71
N ILE A 329 28.30 -28.73 -9.89
CA ILE A 329 29.46 -27.85 -10.12
C ILE A 329 30.39 -27.87 -8.91
N LEU A 330 29.87 -27.68 -7.69
CA LEU A 330 30.69 -27.71 -6.49
C LEU A 330 31.37 -29.07 -6.30
N ASN A 331 30.70 -30.18 -6.62
CA ASN A 331 31.29 -31.51 -6.53
C ASN A 331 32.51 -31.69 -7.46
N LEU A 332 32.52 -31.04 -8.63
CA LEU A 332 33.64 -31.10 -9.57
C LEU A 332 34.89 -30.35 -9.07
N PHE A 333 34.73 -29.30 -8.25
CA PHE A 333 35.84 -28.42 -7.85
C PHE A 333 36.17 -28.46 -6.35
N PHE A 334 35.25 -28.89 -5.50
CA PHE A 334 35.37 -28.87 -4.04
C PHE A 334 35.08 -30.25 -3.43
N GLN A 335 36.14 -30.91 -2.96
CA GLN A 335 36.02 -32.11 -2.13
C GLN A 335 35.98 -31.71 -0.65
N ILE A 336 34.79 -31.81 -0.05
CA ILE A 336 34.59 -31.51 1.38
C ILE A 336 34.83 -32.79 2.19
N LYS A 337 35.82 -32.75 3.09
CA LYS A 337 36.04 -33.82 4.07
C LYS A 337 34.89 -33.89 5.08
N ALA A 338 34.57 -35.10 5.55
CA ALA A 338 33.49 -35.34 6.50
C ALA A 338 33.64 -34.49 7.79
N GLU A 339 34.86 -34.35 8.30
CA GLU A 339 35.21 -33.51 9.46
C GLU A 339 34.84 -32.03 9.30
N ASN A 340 34.80 -31.53 8.06
CA ASN A 340 34.51 -30.12 7.76
C ASN A 340 33.02 -29.88 7.50
N LEU A 341 32.22 -30.92 7.25
CA LEU A 341 30.80 -30.79 6.90
C LEU A 341 29.96 -30.11 8.00
N PRO A 342 30.17 -30.40 9.31
CA PRO A 342 29.46 -29.69 10.39
C PRO A 342 29.73 -28.18 10.42
N TRP A 343 30.94 -27.72 10.07
CA TRP A 343 31.25 -26.29 10.03
C TRP A 343 30.36 -25.55 9.02
N TYR A 344 30.18 -26.11 7.82
CA TYR A 344 29.33 -25.51 6.79
C TYR A 344 27.85 -25.53 7.18
N THR A 345 27.35 -26.64 7.73
CA THR A 345 25.95 -26.73 8.17
C THR A 345 25.65 -25.76 9.32
N MET A 346 26.61 -25.58 10.24
CA MET A 346 26.51 -24.60 11.32
C MET A 346 26.48 -23.18 10.77
N ALA A 347 27.37 -22.83 9.84
CA ALA A 347 27.41 -21.50 9.22
C ALA A 347 26.12 -21.16 8.43
N LEU A 348 25.56 -22.13 7.70
CA LEU A 348 24.29 -21.95 7.01
C LEU A 348 23.12 -21.78 8.00
N SER A 349 23.10 -22.57 9.07
CA SER A 349 22.05 -22.51 10.09
C SER A 349 22.08 -21.18 10.86
N THR A 350 23.26 -20.65 11.18
CA THR A 350 23.40 -19.33 11.82
C THR A 350 22.97 -18.21 10.88
N LEU A 351 23.32 -18.28 9.58
CA LEU A 351 22.82 -17.35 8.58
C LEU A 351 21.29 -17.35 8.50
N LEU A 352 20.65 -18.52 8.50
CA LEU A 352 19.20 -18.65 8.50
C LEU A 352 18.56 -17.99 9.73
N ILE A 353 19.18 -18.11 10.91
CA ILE A 353 18.71 -17.44 12.13
C ILE A 353 18.75 -15.91 11.97
N VAL A 354 19.86 -15.37 11.46
CA VAL A 354 20.02 -13.92 11.24
C VAL A 354 18.96 -13.40 10.26
N LEU A 355 18.76 -14.11 9.15
CA LEU A 355 17.74 -13.74 8.16
C LEU A 355 16.33 -13.78 8.76
N ALA A 356 15.99 -14.84 9.51
CA ALA A 356 14.70 -14.98 10.16
C ALA A 356 14.44 -13.84 11.17
N GLN A 357 15.43 -13.50 12.00
CA GLN A 357 15.33 -12.39 12.95
C GLN A 357 15.16 -11.04 12.25
N GLY A 358 15.91 -10.79 11.18
CA GLY A 358 15.80 -9.58 10.37
C GLY A 358 14.41 -9.39 9.77
N GLN A 359 13.82 -10.47 9.24
CA GLN A 359 12.45 -10.45 8.72
C GLN A 359 11.44 -10.16 9.84
N ILE A 360 11.53 -10.86 10.97
CA ILE A 360 10.64 -10.66 12.11
C ILE A 360 10.68 -9.23 12.64
N SER A 361 11.86 -8.60 12.68
CA SER A 361 12.00 -7.21 13.11
C SER A 361 11.25 -6.25 12.18
N LYS A 362 11.45 -6.40 10.85
CA LYS A 362 10.70 -5.62 9.84
C LYS A 362 9.19 -5.80 9.97
N ILE A 363 8.78 -7.04 10.24
CA ILE A 363 7.40 -7.41 10.44
C ILE A 363 6.80 -6.73 11.67
N LYS A 364 7.49 -6.78 12.82
CA LYS A 364 7.02 -6.18 14.07
C LYS A 364 6.76 -4.69 13.87
N LYS A 365 7.64 -4.01 13.14
CA LYS A 365 7.50 -2.59 12.80
C LYS A 365 6.27 -2.31 11.93
N ARG A 366 5.96 -3.16 10.94
CA ARG A 366 4.74 -3.03 10.09
C ARG A 366 3.46 -3.29 10.89
N GLU A 367 3.44 -4.32 11.74
CA GLU A 367 2.28 -4.62 12.58
C GLU A 367 1.97 -3.49 13.58
N ASP A 368 3.00 -2.89 14.18
CA ASP A 368 2.83 -1.78 15.11
C ASP A 368 2.34 -0.48 14.43
N SER A 369 2.54 -0.31 13.11
CA SER A 369 2.05 0.86 12.38
C SER A 369 0.56 0.78 12.00
N LEU A 370 -0.04 -0.41 11.99
CA LEU A 370 -1.45 -0.60 11.63
C LEU A 370 -2.38 -0.16 12.77
N THR A 371 -3.25 0.81 12.50
CA THR A 371 -4.10 1.52 13.48
C THR A 371 -4.99 0.57 14.29
N GLY A 372 -5.54 -0.49 13.67
CA GLY A 372 -6.36 -1.50 14.35
C GLY A 372 -5.56 -2.50 15.22
N ASN A 373 -4.26 -2.68 14.96
CA ASN A 373 -3.42 -3.63 15.69
C ASN A 373 -2.63 -2.99 16.84
N LYS A 374 -2.71 -1.66 17.01
CA LYS A 374 -2.18 -0.97 18.21
C LYS A 374 -2.85 -1.46 19.49
N ASN A 375 -4.11 -1.88 19.41
CA ASN A 375 -4.90 -2.35 20.55
C ASN A 375 -4.69 -3.84 20.88
N LYS A 376 -3.96 -4.60 20.05
CA LYS A 376 -3.64 -6.00 20.35
C LYS A 376 -2.72 -6.09 21.56
N SER A 377 -3.02 -7.02 22.46
CA SER A 377 -2.22 -7.27 23.65
C SER A 377 -0.79 -7.68 23.27
N LYS A 378 0.18 -7.41 24.16
CA LYS A 378 1.56 -7.89 24.00
C LYS A 378 1.61 -9.41 23.82
N GLU A 379 0.68 -10.14 24.43
CA GLU A 379 0.60 -11.60 24.36
C GLU A 379 0.15 -12.09 22.98
N GLU A 380 -0.83 -11.45 22.35
CA GLU A 380 -1.27 -11.78 20.99
C GLU A 380 -0.18 -11.50 19.96
N LYS A 381 0.52 -10.36 20.09
CA LYS A 381 1.68 -10.04 19.26
C LYS A 381 2.81 -11.06 19.46
N ALA A 382 3.05 -11.51 20.69
CA ALA A 382 4.03 -12.56 20.97
C ALA A 382 3.61 -13.92 20.36
N LYS A 383 2.33 -14.29 20.40
CA LYS A 383 1.80 -15.51 19.76
C LYS A 383 2.00 -15.49 18.23
N LEU A 384 1.77 -14.35 17.59
CA LEU A 384 2.03 -14.15 16.15
C LEU A 384 3.51 -14.41 15.78
N LEU A 385 4.43 -14.01 16.66
CA LEU A 385 5.89 -14.14 16.44
C LEU A 385 6.48 -15.48 16.94
N ARG A 386 5.73 -16.28 17.69
CA ARG A 386 6.15 -17.60 18.21
C ARG A 386 6.19 -18.64 17.07
N HIS A 387 7.07 -19.64 17.18
CA HIS A 387 7.27 -20.71 16.16
C HIS A 387 7.59 -20.16 14.76
N ASN A 388 8.60 -19.30 14.68
CA ASN A 388 9.10 -18.64 13.48
C ASN A 388 10.15 -19.44 12.68
N GLY A 389 10.44 -20.69 13.09
CA GLY A 389 11.49 -21.52 12.51
C GLY A 389 12.85 -21.42 13.21
N THR A 390 13.14 -20.36 13.98
CA THR A 390 14.48 -20.17 14.59
C THR A 390 14.86 -21.30 15.54
N GLY A 391 13.88 -21.93 16.21
CA GLY A 391 14.11 -23.09 17.06
C GLY A 391 14.74 -24.27 16.31
N TYR A 392 14.26 -24.57 15.10
CA TYR A 392 14.83 -25.67 14.30
C TYR A 392 16.23 -25.35 13.80
N ALA A 393 16.49 -24.10 13.41
CA ALA A 393 17.84 -23.67 13.04
C ALA A 393 18.81 -23.70 14.24
N LEU A 394 18.34 -23.39 15.46
CA LEU A 394 19.14 -23.54 16.68
C LEU A 394 19.45 -25.00 16.97
N VAL A 395 18.48 -25.90 16.84
CA VAL A 395 18.71 -27.35 16.98
C VAL A 395 19.77 -27.83 15.99
N SER A 396 19.72 -27.37 14.74
CA SER A 396 20.75 -27.64 13.73
C SER A 396 22.15 -27.18 14.17
N VAL A 397 22.27 -25.96 14.71
CA VAL A 397 23.54 -25.43 15.23
C VAL A 397 24.07 -26.27 16.40
N PHE A 398 23.22 -26.58 17.38
CA PHE A 398 23.63 -27.37 18.55
C PHE A 398 24.01 -28.80 18.19
N PHE A 399 23.31 -29.41 17.23
CA PHE A 399 23.61 -30.76 16.77
C PHE A 399 24.95 -30.81 16.03
N SER A 400 25.20 -29.85 15.13
CA SER A 400 26.51 -29.72 14.46
C SER A 400 27.64 -29.45 15.46
N LEU A 401 27.42 -28.56 16.43
CA LEU A 401 28.40 -28.28 17.50
C LEU A 401 28.68 -29.51 18.37
N GLY A 402 27.65 -30.28 18.73
CA GLY A 402 27.80 -31.46 19.56
C GLY A 402 28.67 -32.55 18.91
N ILE A 403 28.50 -32.77 17.60
CA ILE A 403 29.30 -33.76 16.87
C ILE A 403 30.73 -33.26 16.65
N MET A 404 30.92 -31.96 16.49
CA MET A 404 32.25 -31.36 16.48
C MET A 404 32.97 -31.51 17.83
N LEU A 405 32.28 -31.34 18.96
CA LEU A 405 32.90 -31.53 20.28
C LEU A 405 33.20 -33.00 20.59
N TRP A 406 32.37 -33.93 20.09
CA TRP A 406 32.56 -35.36 20.31
C TRP A 406 33.72 -35.95 19.50
N HIS A 407 33.99 -35.42 18.30
CA HIS A 407 35.03 -35.90 17.38
C HIS A 407 34.99 -37.44 17.17
N PRO A 408 33.88 -38.01 16.68
CA PRO A 408 33.80 -39.44 16.41
C PRO A 408 34.81 -39.86 15.34
N VAL A 409 35.31 -41.10 15.46
CA VAL A 409 36.30 -41.67 14.52
C VAL A 409 35.65 -42.11 13.20
N GLN A 410 34.37 -42.51 13.23
CA GLN A 410 33.66 -42.97 12.03
C GLN A 410 32.99 -41.80 11.30
N ASP A 411 33.23 -41.70 9.98
CA ASP A 411 32.70 -40.64 9.13
C ASP A 411 31.16 -40.63 9.04
N GLU A 412 30.52 -41.79 9.24
CA GLU A 412 29.06 -41.96 9.21
C GLU A 412 28.33 -41.00 10.16
N TYR A 413 28.91 -40.71 11.33
CA TYR A 413 28.31 -39.79 12.29
C TYR A 413 28.29 -38.35 11.77
N TYR A 414 29.30 -37.90 11.03
CA TYR A 414 29.34 -36.55 10.44
C TYR A 414 28.33 -36.40 9.30
N TYR A 415 28.12 -37.45 8.50
CA TYR A 415 27.10 -37.46 7.46
C TYR A 415 25.69 -37.45 8.05
N LEU A 416 25.44 -38.28 9.07
CA LEU A 416 24.16 -38.29 9.79
C LEU A 416 23.87 -36.94 10.45
N ALA A 417 24.88 -36.34 11.11
CA ALA A 417 24.83 -34.99 11.66
C ALA A 417 24.26 -34.00 10.64
N SER A 418 24.91 -33.99 9.48
CA SER A 418 24.69 -33.00 8.45
C SER A 418 23.36 -33.21 7.75
N ALA A 419 22.92 -34.46 7.58
CA ALA A 419 21.59 -34.79 7.08
C ALA A 419 20.49 -34.29 8.02
N VAL A 420 20.61 -34.54 9.32
CA VAL A 420 19.65 -34.07 10.34
C VAL A 420 19.63 -32.53 10.38
N SER A 421 20.79 -31.89 10.42
CA SER A 421 20.92 -30.42 10.35
C SER A 421 20.30 -29.84 9.07
N GLY A 422 20.45 -30.52 7.93
CA GLY A 422 19.80 -30.17 6.67
C GLY A 422 18.27 -30.23 6.75
N ILE A 423 17.71 -31.31 7.30
CA ILE A 423 16.26 -31.46 7.50
C ILE A 423 15.73 -30.36 8.43
N MET A 424 16.41 -30.08 9.54
CA MET A 424 16.03 -29.03 10.47
C MET A 424 16.08 -27.63 9.83
N SER A 425 17.06 -27.38 8.96
CA SER A 425 17.14 -26.14 8.19
C SER A 425 15.98 -25.99 7.20
N ILE A 426 15.56 -27.07 6.54
CA ILE A 426 14.38 -27.08 5.65
C ILE A 426 13.10 -26.81 6.45
N LEU A 427 12.93 -27.44 7.62
CA LEU A 427 11.78 -27.18 8.50
C LEU A 427 11.74 -25.73 8.99
N SER A 428 12.91 -25.17 9.33
CA SER A 428 13.06 -23.76 9.66
C SER A 428 12.58 -22.85 8.52
N LEU A 429 13.05 -23.10 7.29
CA LEU A 429 12.66 -22.36 6.09
C LEU A 429 11.15 -22.45 5.82
N ARG A 430 10.55 -23.64 5.94
CA ARG A 430 9.09 -23.82 5.78
C ARG A 430 8.30 -22.97 6.76
N LEU A 431 8.67 -22.98 8.04
CA LEU A 431 8.02 -22.14 9.03
C LEU A 431 8.23 -20.65 8.78
N MET A 432 9.42 -20.25 8.32
CA MET A 432 9.70 -18.87 7.94
C MET A 432 8.82 -18.42 6.77
N ILE A 433 8.62 -19.26 5.74
CA ILE A 433 7.70 -18.97 4.62
C ILE A 433 6.26 -18.86 5.11
N LYS A 434 5.81 -19.81 5.95
CA LYS A 434 4.46 -19.76 6.53
C LYS A 434 4.24 -18.48 7.33
N LYS A 435 5.23 -18.04 8.11
CA LYS A 435 5.17 -16.76 8.81
C LYS A 435 5.19 -15.59 7.84
N PHE A 436 6.08 -15.58 6.86
CA PHE A 436 6.10 -14.54 5.83
C PHE A 436 4.72 -14.38 5.19
N ASN A 437 4.05 -15.48 4.81
CA ASN A 437 2.71 -15.46 4.23
C ASN A 437 1.66 -14.91 5.17
N ILE A 438 1.69 -15.32 6.45
CA ILE A 438 0.82 -14.72 7.46
C ILE A 438 1.06 -13.21 7.50
N LEU A 439 2.29 -12.73 7.37
CA LEU A 439 2.67 -11.35 7.62
C LEU A 439 2.60 -10.45 6.38
N SER A 440 2.66 -11.04 5.18
CA SER A 440 2.37 -10.36 3.92
C SER A 440 0.87 -10.18 3.76
N THR A 441 0.07 -11.13 4.22
CA THR A 441 -1.40 -11.05 4.26
C THR A 441 -1.91 -10.37 5.53
N ARG A 442 -3.20 -10.12 5.62
CA ARG A 442 -3.90 -9.44 6.71
C ARG A 442 -4.89 -10.38 7.38
N SER A 443 -5.22 -10.14 8.65
CA SER A 443 -6.38 -10.79 9.25
C SER A 443 -7.66 -10.24 8.62
N ILE A 444 -8.73 -11.02 8.66
CA ILE A 444 -10.05 -10.54 8.27
C ILE A 444 -10.36 -9.27 9.10
N PRO A 445 -10.73 -8.15 8.47
CA PRO A 445 -11.04 -6.93 9.20
C PRO A 445 -12.36 -7.07 9.96
N GLU A 446 -12.43 -6.43 11.13
CA GLU A 446 -13.64 -6.30 11.94
C GLU A 446 -13.86 -4.80 12.23
N PHE A 447 -14.94 -4.25 11.70
CA PHE A 447 -15.29 -2.82 11.78
C PHE A 447 -16.53 -2.56 12.65
N PHE A 448 -17.10 -3.59 13.28
CA PHE A 448 -18.28 -3.46 14.15
C PHE A 448 -18.04 -2.49 15.32
N ASP A 449 -16.82 -2.46 15.87
CA ASP A 449 -16.48 -1.68 17.07
C ASP A 449 -16.12 -0.22 16.79
N LYS A 450 -15.96 0.18 15.52
CA LYS A 450 -15.55 1.57 15.18
C LYS A 450 -16.67 2.61 15.30
N LYS A 451 -17.88 2.20 15.72
CA LYS A 451 -19.01 3.13 15.99
C LYS A 451 -18.93 3.83 17.35
N GLY A 452 -17.85 3.68 18.12
CA GLY A 452 -17.79 4.21 19.47
C GLY A 452 -16.40 4.58 19.97
N VAL A 453 -15.83 5.66 19.46
CA VAL A 453 -15.06 6.59 20.30
C VAL A 453 -15.64 7.97 20.03
N LYS A 454 -16.59 8.36 20.89
CA LYS A 454 -17.08 9.73 21.00
C LYS A 454 -16.07 10.58 21.74
#